data_AF-A0A2E6MYB7-F1
#
_entry.id   AF-A0A2E6MYB7-F1
#
_cell.length_a   1.000
_cell.length_b   1.000
_cell.length_c   1.000
_cell.angle_alpha   90.00
_cell.angle_beta   90.00
_cell.angle_gamma   90.00
#
_symmetry.space_group_name_H-M   'P 1'
#
loop_
_entity.id
_entity.type
_entity.pdbx_description
1 polymer ?
#
loop_
_entity_poly.entity_id
_entity_poly.type
_entity_poly.pdbx_seq_one_letter_code
_entity_poly.pdbx_strand_id
1 'polypeptide(L)' 'MPHFLRVSLMLATVMLAGYSTTIAEENPPQRIVWHANLEKGLALAKQINRPVFLVSGAPACLGVPGVW' A
#
# COMPACT_ATOMS: atom_id res chain seq x y z
N MET A 1 -23.48 44.43 2.60
CA MET A 1 -23.71 43.30 1.66
C MET A 1 -22.46 42.52 1.20
N PRO A 2 -21.22 43.05 1.10
CA PRO A 2 -20.10 42.26 0.56
C PRO A 2 -19.48 41.26 1.54
N HIS A 3 -19.62 41.47 2.86
CA HIS A 3 -19.09 40.56 3.89
C HIS A 3 -19.86 39.23 3.98
N PHE A 4 -21.19 39.27 3.89
CA PHE A 4 -22.03 38.06 3.91
C PHE A 4 -21.76 37.16 2.69
N LEU A 5 -21.54 37.75 1.52
CA LEU A 5 -21.21 37.01 0.30
C LEU A 5 -19.83 36.33 0.39
N ARG A 6 -18.83 37.01 0.99
CA ARG A 6 -17.49 36.44 1.22
C ARG A 6 -17.51 35.27 2.21
N VAL A 7 -18.25 35.40 3.31
CA VAL A 7 -18.37 34.33 4.32
C VAL A 7 -19.08 33.11 3.73
N SER A 8 -20.14 33.32 2.94
CA SER A 8 -20.84 32.22 2.26
C SER A 8 -19.97 31.49 1.24
N LEU A 9 -19.14 32.22 0.49
CA LEU A 9 -18.20 31.63 -0.48
C LEU A 9 -17.13 30.77 0.22
N MET A 10 -16.58 31.27 1.33
CA MET A 10 -15.60 30.51 2.12
C MET A 10 -16.19 29.25 2.74
N LEU A 11 -17.42 29.32 3.26
CA LEU A 11 -18.10 28.16 3.83
C LEU A 11 -18.34 27.07 2.78
N ALA A 12 -18.72 27.48 1.56
CA ALA A 12 -18.94 26.57 0.44
C ALA A 12 -17.63 25.88 -0.01
N THR A 13 -16.49 26.57 0.02
CA THR A 13 -15.19 25.99 -0.34
C THR A 13 -14.69 24.99 0.70
N VAL A 14 -14.91 25.25 1.98
CA VAL A 14 -14.55 24.33 3.07
C VAL A 14 -15.38 23.04 3.00
N MET A 15 -16.68 23.15 2.69
CA MET A 15 -17.53 21.97 2.54
C MET A 15 -17.10 21.10 1.35
N LEU A 16 -16.78 21.69 0.19
CA LEU A 16 -16.32 20.92 -0.97
C LEU A 16 -15.01 20.15 -0.72
N ALA A 17 -14.09 20.68 0.09
CA ALA A 17 -12.82 20.03 0.40
C ALA A 17 -12.94 18.88 1.42
N GLY A 18 -14.05 18.78 2.15
CA GLY A 18 -14.24 17.80 3.23
C GLY A 18 -14.71 16.41 2.80
N TYR A 19 -15.04 16.20 1.52
CA TYR A 19 -15.64 14.94 1.03
C TYR A 19 -14.64 13.91 0.51
N SER A 20 -13.38 13.92 0.96
CA SER A 20 -12.46 12.81 0.66
C SER A 20 -12.86 11.58 1.47
N THR A 21 -13.77 10.75 0.95
CA THR A 21 -14.06 9.43 1.51
C THR A 21 -12.85 8.52 1.25
N THR A 22 -12.07 8.25 2.29
CA THR A 22 -11.07 7.18 2.23
C THR A 22 -11.80 5.84 2.19
N ILE A 23 -11.91 5.23 1.02
CA ILE A 23 -12.38 3.85 0.89
C ILE A 23 -11.23 2.95 1.37
N ALA A 24 -11.36 2.38 2.55
CA ALA A 24 -10.45 1.32 2.99
C ALA A 24 -10.79 0.03 2.21
N GLU A 25 -9.77 -0.66 1.69
CA GLU A 25 -9.97 -1.95 1.02
C GLU A 25 -10.26 -3.02 2.09
N GLU A 26 -11.46 -3.58 2.08
CA GLU A 26 -11.85 -4.65 3.00
C GLU A 26 -11.22 -5.96 2.54
N ASN A 27 -10.26 -6.44 3.35
CA ASN A 27 -9.53 -7.70 3.18
C ASN A 27 -8.81 -7.85 1.82
N PRO A 28 -7.64 -7.19 1.64
CA PRO A 28 -6.91 -7.29 0.39
C PRO A 28 -6.54 -8.76 0.10
N PRO A 29 -6.68 -9.22 -1.16
CA PRO A 29 -6.25 -10.57 -1.53
C PRO A 29 -4.76 -10.75 -1.22
N GLN A 30 -4.30 -11.98 -0.97
CA GLN A 30 -2.87 -12.24 -0.76
C GLN A 30 -2.06 -11.73 -1.96
N ARG A 31 -1.37 -10.60 -1.78
CA ARG A 31 -0.59 -9.94 -2.84
C ARG A 31 0.84 -10.46 -2.93
N ILE A 32 1.32 -11.08 -1.86
CA ILE A 32 2.70 -11.57 -1.73
C ILE A 32 2.64 -13.08 -1.51
N VAL A 33 3.29 -13.81 -2.40
CA VAL A 33 3.52 -15.25 -2.26
C VAL A 33 4.99 -15.44 -1.90
N TRP A 34 5.24 -16.02 -0.74
CA TRP A 34 6.59 -16.31 -0.26
C TRP A 34 7.03 -17.69 -0.76
N HIS A 35 8.16 -17.74 -1.47
CA HIS A 35 8.79 -18.99 -1.89
C HIS A 35 10.05 -19.23 -1.06
N ALA A 36 10.03 -20.24 -0.18
CA ALA A 36 11.18 -20.60 0.66
C ALA A 36 12.34 -21.23 -0.12
N ASN A 37 12.11 -21.63 -1.38
CA ASN A 37 13.13 -22.18 -2.27
C ASN A 37 13.31 -21.24 -3.46
N LEU A 38 14.56 -20.77 -3.64
CA LEU A 38 14.92 -19.81 -4.67
C LEU A 38 14.66 -20.34 -6.10
N GLU A 39 14.98 -21.61 -6.36
CA GLU A 39 14.80 -22.23 -7.68
C GLU A 39 13.32 -22.26 -8.09
N LYS A 40 12.43 -22.67 -7.17
CA LYS A 40 10.98 -22.68 -7.41
C LYS A 40 10.44 -21.26 -7.64
N GLY A 41 10.90 -20.29 -6.84
CA GLY A 41 10.51 -18.88 -7.00
C GLY A 41 10.94 -18.31 -8.35
N LEU A 42 12.18 -18.58 -8.77
CA LEU A 42 12.70 -18.15 -10.08
C LEU A 42 11.97 -18.81 -11.25
N ALA A 43 11.66 -20.11 -11.15
CA ALA A 43 10.91 -20.82 -12.19
C ALA A 43 9.53 -20.20 -12.42
N LEU A 44 8.79 -19.90 -11.34
CA LEU A 44 7.50 -19.23 -11.43
C LEU A 44 7.64 -17.81 -12.00
N ALA A 45 8.58 -17.02 -11.48
CA ALA A 45 8.80 -15.64 -11.93
C ALA A 45 9.10 -15.55 -13.43
N LYS A 46 9.88 -16.51 -13.96
CA LYS A 46 10.13 -16.66 -15.39
C LYS A 46 8.85 -17.01 -16.16
N GLN A 47 8.04 -17.94 -15.65
CA GLN A 47 6.79 -18.35 -16.29
C GLN A 47 5.80 -17.18 -16.41
N ILE A 48 5.69 -16.34 -15.39
CA ILE A 48 4.74 -15.21 -15.34
C ILE A 48 5.34 -13.89 -15.83
N ASN A 49 6.62 -13.89 -16.23
CA ASN A 49 7.37 -12.71 -16.65
C ASN A 49 7.30 -11.54 -15.64
N ARG A 50 7.56 -11.83 -14.36
CA ARG A 50 7.60 -10.84 -13.28
C ARG A 50 8.98 -10.82 -12.59
N PRO A 51 9.45 -9.66 -12.11
CA PRO A 51 10.68 -9.60 -11.32
C PRO A 51 10.51 -10.31 -9.97
N VAL A 52 11.62 -10.78 -9.40
CA VAL A 52 11.68 -11.38 -8.06
C VAL A 52 12.14 -10.36 -7.05
N PHE A 53 11.46 -10.29 -5.90
CA PHE A 53 11.96 -9.60 -4.72
C PHE A 53 12.59 -10.63 -3.77
N LEU A 54 13.92 -10.69 -3.75
CA LEU A 54 14.67 -11.64 -2.92
C LEU A 54 14.96 -11.04 -1.56
N VAL A 55 14.44 -11.67 -0.50
CA VAL A 55 14.76 -11.34 0.89
C VAL A 55 15.63 -12.45 1.46
N SER A 56 16.76 -12.07 2.07
CA SER A 56 17.61 -12.98 2.83
C SER A 56 17.88 -12.38 4.21
N GLY A 57 18.05 -13.23 5.20
CA GLY A 57 18.36 -12.80 6.54
C GLY A 57 18.77 -13.99 7.40
N ALA A 58 19.51 -13.73 8.47
CA ALA A 58 19.92 -14.73 9.44
C ALA A 58 19.26 -14.43 10.79
N PRO A 59 18.93 -15.44 11.61
CA PRO A 59 18.30 -15.23 12.93
C PRO A 59 19.13 -14.33 13.86
N ALA A 60 20.46 -14.34 13.70
CA ALA A 60 21.38 -13.52 14.49
C ALA A 60 21.37 -12.02 14.12
N CYS A 61 20.74 -11.65 13.01
CA CYS A 61 20.64 -10.26 12.57
C CYS A 61 19.41 -9.60 13.20
N LEU A 62 19.62 -8.60 14.05
CA LEU A 62 18.54 -7.79 14.61
C LEU A 62 17.73 -7.11 13.48
N GLY A 63 16.40 -7.22 13.52
CA GLY A 63 15.50 -6.51 12.60
C GLY A 63 15.18 -7.22 11.28
N VAL A 64 15.46 -8.52 11.14
CA VAL A 64 15.05 -9.30 9.95
C VAL A 64 13.56 -9.68 10.05
N PRO A 65 12.69 -9.27 9.11
CA PRO A 65 11.29 -9.64 9.12
C PRO A 65 11.11 -11.14 8.80
N GLY A 66 10.33 -11.86 9.62
CA GLY A 66 9.88 -13.22 9.29
C GLY A 66 10.86 -14.36 9.56
N VAL A 67 11.94 -14.12 10.32
CA VAL A 67 12.82 -15.15 10.85
C VAL A 67 12.62 -15.18 12.37
N TRP A 68 11.84 -16.15 12.85
CA TRP A 68 11.65 -16.47 14.27
C TRP A 68 12.41 -17.72 14.65
#